data_AF-A0A6A5V3B1-F1
#
_entry.id   AF-A0A6A5V3B1-F1
#
_cell.length_a   1.000
_cell.length_b   1.000
_cell.length_c   1.000
_cell.angle_alpha   90.00
_cell.angle_beta   90.00
_cell.angle_gamma   90.00
#
_symmetry.space_group_name_H-M   'P 1'
#
loop_
_entity.id
_entity.type
_entity.pdbx_description
1 polymer ?
#
loop_
_entity_poly.entity_id
_entity_poly.type
_entity_poly.pdbx_seq_one_letter_code
_entity_poly.pdbx_strand_id
1 'polypeptide(L)'
;MAGDNSVTIATAHTSVSTRQPPFAPRDIPPQPSFTVAASHPSSLPNGNGTADYGQVPVLDSASNIPLTDVQSLPTLSANTYEPFLVNTDIATFVKEDLNLERLNRIHGHLWMCGRPNRARALHRYKMLQMEVLPTQQMDLHLVRFSNKLIIKPLAEYMLSHDFWTQYLCEDEELHKTACGFLLSYIWLLNTPLDLKMAHELYIIPSFVTWHWWKAFVTEFVEHIDIRALDQVNKRFHFGDLRLGRINSIYRIRYATTHFVRGYLYGYNRYVVFFQRKFSWILIVFVFFSLVLAAMQVGATVNPLQDDNAFLTTCFGFVVFSMVSVAAVLGIVGAIFLFIFFFNMVDAITSVKHWTRRRQNRAEERKNRA
;
A
#
# COMPACT_ATOMS: atom_id res chain seq x y z
N MET A 1 27.20 -34.27 60.41
CA MET A 1 27.01 -34.52 58.97
C MET A 1 26.36 -33.27 58.38
N ALA A 2 27.19 -32.32 57.95
CA ALA A 2 26.74 -31.11 57.27
C ALA A 2 26.90 -31.38 55.77
N GLY A 3 25.77 -31.40 55.05
CA GLY A 3 25.72 -31.57 53.60
C GLY A 3 25.59 -30.21 52.94
N ASP A 4 26.65 -29.80 52.26
CA ASP A 4 26.79 -28.57 51.48
C ASP A 4 26.08 -28.76 50.12
N ASN A 5 25.01 -27.99 49.88
CA ASN A 5 24.27 -28.01 48.61
C ASN A 5 24.60 -26.73 47.83
N SER A 6 25.74 -26.75 47.14
CA SER A 6 26.09 -25.75 46.14
C SER A 6 25.28 -26.00 44.85
N VAL A 7 24.22 -25.20 44.64
CA VAL A 7 23.47 -25.17 43.38
C VAL A 7 24.24 -24.32 42.38
N THR A 8 24.94 -24.99 41.46
CA THR A 8 25.58 -24.35 40.30
C THR A 8 24.50 -23.89 39.33
N ILE A 9 24.20 -22.59 39.32
CA ILE A 9 23.33 -21.97 38.31
C ILE A 9 24.13 -21.91 37.00
N ALA A 10 23.83 -22.84 36.10
CA ALA A 10 24.30 -22.77 34.72
C ALA A 10 23.60 -21.60 34.01
N THR A 11 24.32 -20.49 33.84
CA THR A 11 23.91 -19.41 32.93
C THR A 11 23.88 -19.95 31.51
N ALA A 12 22.68 -20.19 31.01
CA ALA A 12 22.43 -20.42 29.59
C ALA A 12 22.80 -19.15 28.83
N HIS A 13 23.98 -19.15 28.21
CA HIS A 13 24.31 -18.18 27.18
C HIS A 13 23.42 -18.46 25.97
N THR A 14 22.27 -17.79 25.91
CA THR A 14 21.47 -17.67 24.68
C THR A 14 22.35 -16.93 23.68
N SER A 15 22.94 -17.65 22.72
CA SER A 15 23.62 -17.05 21.59
C SER A 15 22.58 -16.25 20.78
N VAL A 16 22.47 -14.95 21.07
CA VAL A 16 21.70 -14.01 20.27
C VAL A 16 22.34 -14.02 18.89
N SER A 17 21.72 -14.71 17.94
CA SER A 17 22.04 -14.55 16.52
C SER A 17 21.73 -13.10 16.18
N THR A 18 22.74 -12.23 16.24
CA THR A 18 22.64 -10.84 15.85
C THR A 18 22.29 -10.82 14.36
N ARG A 19 21.04 -10.43 14.06
CA ARG A 19 20.61 -10.21 12.68
C ARG A 19 21.50 -9.11 12.10
N GLN A 20 21.82 -9.22 10.82
CA GLN A 20 22.65 -8.23 10.14
C GLN A 20 21.81 -7.41 9.15
N PRO A 21 22.26 -6.21 8.79
CA PRO A 21 21.67 -5.46 7.68
C PRO A 21 21.72 -6.29 6.39
N PRO A 22 20.71 -6.20 5.51
CA PRO A 22 20.65 -7.04 4.31
C PRO A 22 21.55 -6.55 3.16
N PHE A 23 22.52 -5.68 3.42
CA PHE A 23 23.40 -5.08 2.41
C PHE A 23 24.71 -4.64 3.06
N ALA A 24 25.76 -4.42 2.28
CA ALA A 24 27.06 -4.01 2.80
C ALA A 24 27.06 -2.54 3.25
N PRO A 25 27.97 -2.15 4.20
CA PRO A 25 28.18 -0.76 4.57
C PRO A 25 28.51 0.13 3.37
N ARG A 26 27.87 1.30 3.30
CA ARG A 26 28.09 2.32 2.26
C ARG A 26 27.92 3.71 2.87
N ASP A 27 28.68 4.66 2.36
CA ASP A 27 28.51 6.06 2.73
C ASP A 27 27.18 6.60 2.17
N ILE A 28 26.43 7.30 3.02
CA ILE A 28 25.15 7.92 2.67
C ILE A 28 25.12 9.38 3.15
N PRO A 29 25.05 10.34 2.22
CA PRO A 29 25.17 10.19 0.76
C PRO A 29 26.53 9.61 0.31
N PRO A 30 26.59 8.98 -0.88
CA PRO A 30 27.85 8.59 -1.47
C PRO A 30 28.73 9.84 -1.66
N GLN A 31 30.01 9.75 -1.26
CA GLN A 31 30.94 10.84 -1.53
C GLN A 31 31.03 11.10 -3.04
N PRO A 32 31.06 12.36 -3.48
CA PRO A 32 31.19 12.67 -4.90
C PRO A 32 32.50 12.08 -5.42
N SER A 33 32.40 11.12 -6.33
CA SER A 33 33.54 10.62 -7.07
C SER A 33 34.02 11.71 -8.02
N PHE A 34 35.09 12.41 -7.62
CA PHE A 34 35.89 13.37 -8.37
C PHE A 34 35.33 14.79 -8.59
N THR A 35 36.22 15.73 -8.30
CA THR A 35 36.27 17.14 -8.66
C THR A 35 35.74 17.39 -10.08
N VAL A 36 34.47 17.78 -10.19
CA VAL A 36 34.06 18.59 -11.34
C VAL A 36 34.64 19.96 -11.06
N ALA A 37 35.77 20.27 -11.72
CA ALA A 37 36.30 21.61 -11.77
C ALA A 37 35.13 22.56 -12.03
N ALA A 38 34.97 23.55 -11.15
CA ALA A 38 33.96 24.59 -11.26
C ALA A 38 33.86 25.00 -12.73
N SER A 39 32.73 24.70 -13.37
CA SER A 39 32.45 25.20 -14.70
C SER A 39 32.42 26.71 -14.58
N HIS A 40 33.49 27.36 -15.04
CA HIS A 40 33.53 28.79 -15.24
C HIS A 40 32.23 29.23 -15.93
N PRO A 41 31.53 30.26 -15.43
CA PRO A 41 30.46 30.85 -16.22
C PRO A 41 31.08 31.42 -17.49
N SER A 42 30.60 30.93 -18.63
CA SER A 42 30.91 31.47 -19.96
C SER A 42 30.48 32.94 -20.00
N SER A 43 31.40 33.86 -19.72
CA SER A 43 31.17 35.29 -19.89
C SER A 43 31.21 35.62 -21.38
N LEU A 44 30.04 35.84 -21.98
CA LEU A 44 29.92 36.59 -23.22
C LEU A 44 30.24 38.05 -22.93
N PRO A 45 31.12 38.73 -23.69
CA PRO A 45 31.35 40.15 -23.51
C PRO A 45 30.31 40.90 -24.35
N ASN A 46 29.34 41.57 -23.71
CA ASN A 46 28.75 42.75 -24.35
C ASN A 46 28.04 43.71 -23.39
N GLY A 47 28.53 44.95 -23.39
CA GLY A 47 27.69 46.15 -23.43
C GLY A 47 27.03 46.65 -22.14
N ASN A 48 27.55 47.75 -21.62
CA ASN A 48 26.93 48.74 -20.74
C ASN A 48 25.40 48.71 -20.60
N GLY A 49 24.91 48.68 -19.36
CA GLY A 49 23.54 49.07 -19.05
C GLY A 49 23.08 48.60 -17.66
N THR A 50 22.85 49.57 -16.77
CA THR A 50 22.34 49.41 -15.41
C THR A 50 20.97 48.72 -15.34
N ALA A 51 20.87 47.63 -14.56
CA ALA A 51 19.68 47.28 -13.77
C ALA A 51 20.02 46.15 -12.77
N ASP A 52 20.14 46.52 -11.51
CA ASP A 52 20.17 45.64 -10.35
C ASP A 52 18.79 44.99 -10.18
N TYR A 53 18.65 43.76 -10.68
CA TYR A 53 17.60 42.84 -10.25
C TYR A 53 18.30 41.62 -9.66
N GLY A 54 18.21 41.50 -8.34
CA GLY A 54 18.76 40.39 -7.58
C GLY A 54 18.39 39.05 -8.21
N GLN A 55 19.41 38.31 -8.65
CA GLN A 55 19.24 36.90 -8.95
C GLN A 55 18.77 36.20 -7.67
N VAL A 56 17.72 35.39 -7.77
CA VAL A 56 17.38 34.38 -6.77
C VAL A 56 17.95 33.05 -7.25
N PRO A 57 19.22 32.72 -7.00
CA PRO A 57 19.64 31.33 -6.97
C PRO A 57 19.42 30.78 -5.54
N VAL A 58 19.34 29.47 -5.38
CA VAL A 58 19.57 28.67 -4.14
C VAL A 58 18.39 27.80 -3.66
N LEU A 59 17.11 28.08 -3.95
CA LEU A 59 16.03 27.26 -3.37
C LEU A 59 15.95 25.83 -3.95
N ASP A 60 16.11 25.65 -5.27
CA ASP A 60 16.13 24.32 -5.92
C ASP A 60 17.39 23.50 -5.61
N SER A 61 18.48 24.16 -5.21
CA SER A 61 19.71 23.50 -4.80
C SER A 61 19.62 22.98 -3.36
N ALA A 62 18.87 23.66 -2.49
CA ALA A 62 18.74 23.28 -1.08
C ALA A 62 17.86 22.03 -0.85
N SER A 63 16.85 21.82 -1.70
CA SER A 63 15.93 20.66 -1.61
C SER A 63 16.53 19.33 -2.11
N ASN A 64 17.68 19.38 -2.78
CA ASN A 64 18.34 18.21 -3.36
C ASN A 64 19.60 17.77 -2.59
N ILE A 65 19.97 18.46 -1.50
CA ILE A 65 21.10 18.07 -0.66
C ILE A 65 20.75 16.75 0.01
N PRO A 66 21.47 15.66 -0.27
CA PRO A 66 21.16 14.41 0.36
C PRO A 66 21.55 14.47 1.84
N LEU A 67 20.60 14.11 2.70
CA LEU A 67 20.76 14.14 4.15
C LEU A 67 21.46 12.86 4.62
N THR A 68 22.19 12.97 5.74
CA THR A 68 22.65 11.77 6.46
C THR A 68 21.46 11.07 7.11
N ASP A 69 21.65 9.83 7.54
CA ASP A 69 20.59 9.01 8.15
C ASP A 69 19.87 9.70 9.32
N VAL A 70 20.59 10.17 10.33
CA VAL A 70 20.00 10.84 11.50
C VAL A 70 19.41 12.21 11.12
N GLN A 71 20.00 12.91 10.16
CA GLN A 71 19.49 14.21 9.68
C GLN A 71 18.21 14.08 8.85
N SER A 72 17.98 12.92 8.23
CA SER A 72 16.76 12.62 7.47
C SER A 72 15.53 12.34 8.33
N LEU A 73 15.72 12.17 9.65
CA LEU A 73 14.64 11.87 10.58
C LEU A 73 13.66 13.06 10.67
N PRO A 74 12.35 12.79 10.82
CA PRO A 74 11.38 13.85 11.02
C PRO A 74 11.63 14.58 12.34
N THR A 75 11.18 15.83 12.43
CA THR A 75 11.41 16.66 13.62
C THR A 75 10.66 16.16 14.85
N LEU A 76 9.41 15.70 14.66
CA LEU A 76 8.52 15.23 15.72
C LEU A 76 7.88 13.90 15.32
N SER A 77 7.77 12.97 16.26
CA SER A 77 6.84 11.85 16.10
C SER A 77 5.45 12.29 16.56
N ALA A 78 4.45 12.06 15.71
CA ALA A 78 3.08 12.58 15.90
C ALA A 78 2.03 11.47 16.04
N ASN A 79 2.44 10.23 16.32
CA ASN A 79 1.50 9.09 16.34
C ASN A 79 0.72 8.95 17.67
N THR A 80 1.10 9.73 18.68
CA THR A 80 0.55 9.66 20.03
C THR A 80 0.02 11.05 20.42
N TYR A 81 -0.98 11.11 21.31
CA TYR A 81 -1.47 12.37 21.91
C TYR A 81 -0.36 13.15 22.65
N GLU A 82 0.82 12.54 22.80
CA GLU A 82 2.04 13.08 23.38
C GLU A 82 3.14 13.08 22.30
N PRO A 83 3.30 14.19 21.56
CA PRO A 83 4.37 14.32 20.58
C PRO A 83 5.73 14.45 21.26
N PHE A 84 6.77 13.85 20.67
CA PHE A 84 8.15 13.95 21.15
C PHE A 84 9.13 14.23 20.01
N LEU A 85 10.29 14.81 20.35
CA LEU A 85 11.37 15.06 19.39
C LEU A 85 12.02 13.73 18.99
N VAL A 86 12.11 13.44 17.69
CA VAL A 86 12.62 12.13 17.25
C VAL A 86 14.06 11.89 17.69
N ASN A 87 14.90 12.93 17.67
CA ASN A 87 16.30 12.82 18.08
C ASN A 87 16.47 12.46 19.57
N THR A 88 15.46 12.63 20.42
CA THR A 88 15.53 12.21 21.82
C THR A 88 15.23 10.73 22.01
N ASP A 89 14.42 10.13 21.12
CA ASP A 89 14.07 8.71 21.18
C ASP A 89 13.83 8.13 19.78
N ILE A 90 14.93 7.85 19.09
CA ILE A 90 14.92 7.29 17.73
C ILE A 90 14.32 5.87 17.74
N ALA A 91 14.57 5.08 18.78
CA ALA A 91 14.11 3.70 18.86
C ALA A 91 12.57 3.61 18.91
N THR A 92 11.92 4.47 19.70
CA THR A 92 10.45 4.55 19.74
C THR A 92 9.90 5.08 18.41
N PHE A 93 10.52 6.11 17.84
CA PHE A 93 10.13 6.62 16.52
C PHE A 93 10.16 5.53 15.45
N VAL A 94 11.24 4.76 15.34
CA VAL A 94 11.38 3.71 14.31
C VAL A 94 10.31 2.63 14.46
N LYS A 95 9.98 2.24 15.70
CA LYS A 95 8.89 1.30 15.97
C LYS A 95 7.53 1.85 15.54
N GLU A 96 7.28 3.14 15.75
CA GLU A 96 6.05 3.80 15.30
C GLU A 96 6.00 3.98 13.77
N ASP A 97 7.10 4.38 13.15
CA ASP A 97 7.21 4.66 11.72
C ASP A 97 7.03 3.39 10.88
N LEU A 98 7.59 2.28 11.34
CA LEU A 98 7.49 0.96 10.70
C LEU A 98 6.33 0.10 11.24
N ASN A 99 5.38 0.69 11.98
CA ASN A 99 4.30 -0.07 12.61
C ASN A 99 3.36 -0.71 11.57
N LEU A 100 3.20 -2.04 11.65
CA LEU A 100 2.28 -2.85 10.84
C LEU A 100 1.21 -3.60 11.65
N GLU A 101 1.08 -3.31 12.94
CA GLU A 101 0.25 -4.06 13.88
C GLU A 101 -1.21 -4.19 13.40
N ARG A 102 -1.77 -3.09 12.90
CA ARG A 102 -3.14 -3.03 12.38
C ARG A 102 -3.36 -4.01 11.21
N LEU A 103 -2.37 -4.21 10.36
CA LEU A 103 -2.46 -5.17 9.25
C LEU A 103 -2.19 -6.59 9.71
N ASN A 104 -1.24 -6.77 10.62
CA ASN A 104 -0.90 -8.08 11.17
C ASN A 104 -2.13 -8.71 11.85
N ARG A 105 -2.94 -7.90 12.56
CA ARG A 105 -4.22 -8.34 13.17
C ARG A 105 -5.22 -8.92 12.18
N ILE A 106 -5.17 -8.53 10.90
CA ILE A 106 -6.06 -9.04 9.84
C ILE A 106 -5.33 -9.90 8.81
N HIS A 107 -4.11 -10.35 9.09
CA HIS A 107 -3.27 -11.10 8.15
C HIS A 107 -4.02 -12.27 7.49
N GLY A 108 -4.76 -13.06 8.29
CA GLY A 108 -5.53 -14.21 7.81
C GLY A 108 -6.66 -13.87 6.82
N HIS A 109 -7.00 -12.59 6.64
CA HIS A 109 -8.03 -12.11 5.73
C HIS A 109 -7.46 -11.30 4.56
N LEU A 110 -6.13 -11.09 4.50
CA LEU A 110 -5.50 -10.31 3.43
C LEU A 110 -5.63 -10.95 2.05
N TRP A 111 -5.93 -12.25 1.97
CA TRP A 111 -6.31 -12.92 0.72
C TRP A 111 -7.52 -12.28 0.04
N MET A 112 -8.42 -11.65 0.81
CA MET A 112 -9.49 -10.85 0.24
C MET A 112 -8.95 -9.55 -0.33
N CYS A 113 -7.96 -8.91 0.30
CA CYS A 113 -7.47 -7.59 -0.06
C CYS A 113 -6.58 -7.58 -1.31
N GLY A 114 -5.79 -8.64 -1.50
CA GLY A 114 -4.81 -8.77 -2.59
C GLY A 114 -4.45 -10.23 -2.87
N ARG A 115 -3.85 -10.47 -4.04
CA ARG A 115 -3.27 -11.79 -4.36
C ARG A 115 -1.86 -11.87 -3.75
N PRO A 116 -1.36 -13.06 -3.37
CA PRO A 116 -0.02 -13.25 -2.81
C PRO A 116 1.05 -13.14 -3.91
N ASN A 117 1.11 -11.99 -4.57
CA ASN A 117 2.02 -11.69 -5.65
C ASN A 117 2.84 -10.44 -5.30
N ARG A 118 4.02 -10.31 -5.91
CA ARG A 118 4.83 -9.09 -5.80
C ARG A 118 4.05 -7.85 -6.25
N ALA A 119 4.45 -6.69 -5.73
CA ALA A 119 3.96 -5.42 -6.24
C ALA A 119 4.34 -5.26 -7.72
N ARG A 120 3.56 -4.46 -8.44
CA ARG A 120 3.87 -4.12 -9.84
C ARG A 120 4.97 -3.07 -9.88
N ALA A 121 5.72 -3.04 -10.97
CA ALA A 121 6.64 -1.94 -11.26
C ALA A 121 5.89 -0.61 -11.38
N LEU A 122 6.58 0.49 -11.11
CA LEU A 122 5.99 1.84 -11.05
C LEU A 122 5.34 2.26 -12.38
N HIS A 123 5.99 2.00 -13.52
CA HIS A 123 5.44 2.29 -14.86
C HIS A 123 4.11 1.57 -15.10
N ARG A 124 3.92 0.37 -14.52
CA ARG A 124 2.70 -0.41 -14.67
C ARG A 124 1.55 0.22 -13.90
N TYR A 125 1.80 0.88 -12.77
CA TYR A 125 0.79 1.67 -12.08
C TYR A 125 0.43 2.92 -12.88
N LYS A 126 1.41 3.61 -13.47
CA LYS A 126 1.16 4.75 -14.36
C LYS A 126 0.27 4.35 -15.56
N MET A 127 0.55 3.22 -16.20
CA MET A 127 -0.29 2.71 -17.30
C MET A 127 -1.72 2.34 -16.86
N LEU A 128 -1.90 1.93 -15.59
CA LEU A 128 -3.23 1.71 -15.01
C LEU A 128 -3.92 3.01 -14.58
N GLN A 129 -3.37 4.17 -14.96
CA GLN A 129 -3.84 5.50 -14.59
C GLN A 129 -3.94 5.68 -13.07
N MET A 130 -3.01 5.05 -12.35
CA MET A 130 -2.91 5.22 -10.91
C MET A 130 -2.06 6.45 -10.59
N GLU A 131 -2.60 7.29 -9.73
CA GLU A 131 -1.93 8.43 -9.11
C GLU A 131 -1.26 7.99 -7.82
N VAL A 132 0.03 8.29 -7.66
CA VAL A 132 0.76 7.96 -6.44
C VAL A 132 0.51 9.05 -5.40
N LEU A 133 0.09 8.65 -4.20
CA LEU A 133 -0.08 9.53 -3.05
C LEU A 133 0.99 9.20 -2.00
N PRO A 134 1.86 10.15 -1.62
CA PRO A 134 2.81 9.95 -0.55
C PRO A 134 2.09 9.84 0.80
N THR A 135 2.65 9.03 1.71
CA THR A 135 2.24 8.94 3.12
C THR A 135 3.47 8.71 3.99
N GLN A 136 3.40 8.99 5.28
CA GLN A 136 4.44 8.52 6.22
C GLN A 136 4.04 7.23 6.96
N GLN A 137 2.78 6.79 6.86
CA GLN A 137 2.29 5.61 7.55
C GLN A 137 2.67 4.32 6.82
N MET A 138 3.42 3.43 7.48
CA MET A 138 3.86 2.16 6.90
C MET A 138 2.69 1.22 6.58
N ASP A 139 1.67 1.19 7.42
CA ASP A 139 0.49 0.35 7.23
C ASP A 139 -0.40 0.77 6.04
N LEU A 140 -0.15 1.94 5.46
CA LEU A 140 -0.77 2.41 4.21
C LEU A 140 0.12 2.20 2.98
N HIS A 141 1.39 1.82 3.14
CA HIS A 141 2.29 1.57 2.01
C HIS A 141 1.75 0.44 1.12
N LEU A 142 1.70 0.67 -0.20
CA LEU A 142 1.08 -0.20 -1.21
C LEU A 142 -0.41 -0.47 -1.00
N VAL A 143 -1.14 0.44 -0.34
CA VAL A 143 -2.60 0.37 -0.29
C VAL A 143 -3.19 1.21 -1.42
N ARG A 144 -4.03 0.59 -2.25
CA ARG A 144 -4.73 1.28 -3.33
C ARG A 144 -6.19 1.54 -3.02
N PHE A 145 -6.69 2.68 -3.48
CA PHE A 145 -8.11 3.00 -3.47
C PHE A 145 -8.49 3.75 -4.73
N SER A 146 -9.53 3.30 -5.42
CA SER A 146 -9.94 3.91 -6.70
C SER A 146 -8.78 3.87 -7.72
N ASN A 147 -8.37 5.04 -8.21
CA ASN A 147 -7.24 5.29 -9.09
C ASN A 147 -6.01 5.83 -8.32
N LYS A 148 -5.93 5.64 -7.01
CA LYS A 148 -4.82 6.13 -6.19
C LYS A 148 -4.04 5.00 -5.54
N LEU A 149 -2.72 5.09 -5.54
CA LEU A 149 -1.79 4.18 -4.88
C LEU A 149 -1.09 4.94 -3.76
N ILE A 150 -1.29 4.53 -2.52
CA ILE A 150 -0.60 5.13 -1.39
C ILE A 150 0.79 4.48 -1.27
N ILE A 151 1.83 5.31 -1.24
CA ILE A 151 3.22 4.87 -1.12
C ILE A 151 3.89 5.68 0.00
N LYS A 152 4.47 4.98 0.98
CA LYS A 152 5.44 5.59 1.90
C LYS A 152 6.78 5.81 1.18
N PRO A 153 7.30 7.06 1.07
CA PRO A 153 8.62 7.35 0.53
C PRO A 153 9.73 6.56 1.24
N LEU A 154 10.77 6.18 0.50
CA LEU A 154 11.92 5.50 1.03
C LEU A 154 12.82 6.54 1.72
N ALA A 155 12.85 6.50 3.04
CA ALA A 155 13.71 7.39 3.82
C ALA A 155 15.18 7.00 3.70
N GLU A 156 16.08 7.97 3.85
CA GLU A 156 17.52 7.81 3.75
C GLU A 156 18.07 6.88 4.84
N TYR A 157 17.53 6.97 6.07
CA TYR A 157 17.91 6.09 7.17
C TYR A 157 17.70 4.60 6.85
N MET A 158 16.73 4.26 5.98
CA MET A 158 16.49 2.87 5.57
C MET A 158 17.59 2.30 4.68
N LEU A 159 18.44 3.16 4.11
CA LEU A 159 19.57 2.77 3.29
C LEU A 159 20.88 2.71 4.09
N SER A 160 20.93 3.28 5.32
CA SER A 160 22.13 3.34 6.16
C SER A 160 22.39 2.03 6.90
N HIS A 161 23.56 1.44 6.67
CA HIS A 161 23.97 0.22 7.35
C HIS A 161 24.10 0.41 8.88
N ASP A 162 24.64 1.55 9.31
CA ASP A 162 24.87 1.86 10.71
C ASP A 162 23.54 2.04 11.44
N PHE A 163 22.59 2.72 10.80
CA PHE A 163 21.23 2.87 11.32
C PHE A 163 20.54 1.51 11.51
N TRP A 164 20.71 0.60 10.56
CA TRP A 164 20.16 -0.76 10.68
C TRP A 164 20.76 -1.52 11.86
N THR A 165 22.09 -1.46 12.00
CA THR A 165 22.82 -2.14 13.07
C THR A 165 22.37 -1.63 14.45
N GLN A 166 22.16 -0.32 14.57
CA GLN A 166 21.80 0.33 15.82
C GLN A 166 20.32 0.20 16.20
N TYR A 167 19.39 0.32 15.25
CA TYR A 167 17.96 0.47 15.57
C TYR A 167 17.04 -0.63 14.99
N LEU A 168 17.47 -1.37 13.97
CA LEU A 168 16.58 -2.30 13.23
C LEU A 168 16.92 -3.78 13.43
N CYS A 169 18.14 -4.13 13.79
CA CYS A 169 18.59 -5.53 13.84
C CYS A 169 18.24 -6.27 15.14
N GLU A 170 18.10 -5.55 16.26
CA GLU A 170 17.82 -6.16 17.57
C GLU A 170 16.44 -6.83 17.62
N ASP A 171 15.40 -6.12 17.15
CA ASP A 171 14.01 -6.60 17.14
C ASP A 171 13.70 -7.37 15.86
N GLU A 172 13.27 -8.64 16.00
CA GLU A 172 12.95 -9.51 14.87
C GLU A 172 11.83 -8.99 13.99
N GLU A 173 10.74 -8.51 14.59
CA GLU A 173 9.56 -8.12 13.86
C GLU A 173 9.79 -6.77 13.16
N LEU A 174 10.59 -5.91 13.78
CA LEU A 174 11.06 -4.67 13.20
C LEU A 174 11.98 -4.93 12.00
N HIS A 175 13.00 -5.80 12.17
CA HIS A 175 13.91 -6.22 11.11
C HIS A 175 13.16 -6.77 9.90
N LYS A 176 12.23 -7.71 10.13
CA LYS A 176 11.38 -8.30 9.07
C LYS A 176 10.52 -7.25 8.37
N THR A 177 10.04 -6.25 9.11
CA THR A 177 9.23 -5.18 8.55
C THR A 177 10.07 -4.25 7.68
N ALA A 178 11.25 -3.87 8.15
CA ALA A 178 12.22 -3.08 7.40
C ALA A 178 12.68 -3.80 6.11
N CYS A 179 13.00 -5.09 6.19
CA CYS A 179 13.35 -5.90 5.01
C CYS A 179 12.18 -5.97 4.02
N GLY A 180 10.95 -6.14 4.51
CA GLY A 180 9.76 -6.14 3.66
C GLY A 180 9.50 -4.80 2.97
N PHE A 181 9.79 -3.69 3.65
CA PHE A 181 9.69 -2.35 3.08
C PHE A 181 10.74 -2.09 2.00
N LEU A 182 11.99 -2.52 2.19
CA LEU A 182 12.96 -2.46 1.10
C LEU A 182 12.55 -3.35 -0.09
N LEU A 183 12.07 -4.55 0.19
CA LEU A 183 11.60 -5.48 -0.83
C LEU A 183 10.46 -4.90 -1.69
N SER A 184 9.56 -4.11 -1.10
CA SER A 184 8.49 -3.46 -1.87
C SER A 184 9.04 -2.46 -2.89
N TYR A 185 10.10 -1.73 -2.55
CA TYR A 185 10.80 -0.84 -3.48
C TYR A 185 11.55 -1.61 -4.56
N ILE A 186 12.17 -2.75 -4.23
CA ILE A 186 12.77 -3.65 -5.23
C ILE A 186 11.74 -4.09 -6.27
N TRP A 187 10.49 -4.30 -5.88
CA TRP A 187 9.42 -4.64 -6.83
C TRP A 187 8.93 -3.46 -7.67
N LEU A 188 8.91 -2.26 -7.08
CA LEU A 188 8.50 -1.03 -7.74
C LEU A 188 9.53 -0.59 -8.80
N LEU A 189 10.82 -0.76 -8.51
CA LEU A 189 11.94 -0.23 -9.28
C LEU A 189 12.69 -1.31 -10.07
N ASN A 190 12.05 -1.82 -11.12
CA ASN A 190 12.62 -2.89 -11.94
C ASN A 190 13.44 -2.39 -13.13
N THR A 191 13.26 -1.14 -13.54
CA THR A 191 13.91 -0.56 -14.74
C THR A 191 14.44 0.85 -14.48
N PRO A 192 15.36 1.36 -15.31
CA PRO A 192 15.81 2.76 -15.22
C PRO A 192 14.66 3.76 -15.37
N LEU A 193 13.62 3.41 -16.14
CA LEU A 193 12.42 4.23 -16.29
C LEU A 193 11.66 4.33 -14.96
N ASP A 194 11.51 3.21 -14.24
CA ASP A 194 10.87 3.20 -12.92
C ASP A 194 11.63 4.08 -11.93
N LEU A 195 12.97 4.06 -11.95
CA LEU A 195 13.78 4.92 -11.09
C LEU A 195 13.57 6.41 -11.40
N LYS A 196 13.54 6.79 -12.69
CA LYS A 196 13.25 8.18 -13.08
C LYS A 196 11.89 8.65 -12.57
N MET A 197 10.85 7.83 -12.74
CA MET A 197 9.52 8.13 -12.20
C MET A 197 9.51 8.21 -10.67
N ALA A 198 10.31 7.40 -9.98
CA ALA A 198 10.39 7.45 -8.53
C ALA A 198 10.98 8.77 -8.02
N HIS A 199 11.99 9.29 -8.73
CA HIS A 199 12.54 10.63 -8.49
C HIS A 199 11.51 11.73 -8.77
N GLU A 200 10.80 11.66 -9.90
CA GLU A 200 9.72 12.63 -10.23
C GLU A 200 8.60 12.66 -9.18
N LEU A 201 8.37 11.53 -8.50
CA LEU A 201 7.37 11.40 -7.45
C LEU A 201 7.91 11.69 -6.03
N TYR A 202 9.20 12.00 -5.89
CA TYR A 202 9.86 12.23 -4.61
C TYR A 202 9.68 11.08 -3.60
N ILE A 203 9.65 9.84 -4.10
CA ILE A 203 9.46 8.64 -3.25
C ILE A 203 10.78 7.91 -2.95
N ILE A 204 11.91 8.41 -3.45
CA ILE A 204 13.26 7.86 -3.24
C ILE A 204 14.26 9.01 -3.05
N PRO A 205 15.35 8.83 -2.29
CA PRO A 205 16.35 9.88 -2.10
C PRO A 205 17.06 10.27 -3.40
N SER A 206 17.33 11.57 -3.56
CA SER A 206 17.88 12.17 -4.80
C SER A 206 19.22 11.57 -5.25
N PHE A 207 20.04 11.10 -4.31
CA PHE A 207 21.36 10.53 -4.59
C PHE A 207 21.32 9.14 -5.24
N VAL A 208 20.16 8.47 -5.23
CA VAL A 208 20.06 7.08 -5.71
C VAL A 208 20.10 7.03 -7.23
N THR A 209 21.25 6.62 -7.77
CA THR A 209 21.43 6.35 -9.21
C THR A 209 21.06 4.92 -9.57
N TRP A 210 20.85 4.63 -10.87
CA TRP A 210 20.53 3.27 -11.32
C TRP A 210 21.67 2.28 -11.06
N HIS A 211 22.93 2.72 -11.17
CA HIS A 211 24.07 1.86 -10.87
C HIS A 211 24.10 1.51 -9.38
N TRP A 212 23.93 2.52 -8.52
CA TRP A 212 23.84 2.35 -7.07
C TRP A 212 22.69 1.40 -6.70
N TRP A 213 21.50 1.61 -7.26
CA TRP A 213 20.32 0.78 -7.00
C TRP A 213 20.53 -0.68 -7.41
N LYS A 214 21.13 -0.94 -8.57
CA LYS A 214 21.43 -2.33 -8.99
C LYS A 214 22.39 -3.04 -8.03
N ALA A 215 23.46 -2.34 -7.60
CA ALA A 215 24.41 -2.90 -6.64
C ALA A 215 23.72 -3.22 -5.31
N PHE A 216 22.92 -2.27 -4.80
CA PHE A 216 22.11 -2.43 -3.59
C PHE A 216 21.17 -3.64 -3.68
N VAL A 217 20.41 -3.77 -4.77
CA VAL A 217 19.48 -4.89 -4.98
C VAL A 217 20.22 -6.24 -5.03
N THR A 218 21.42 -6.27 -5.63
CA THR A 218 22.20 -7.51 -5.75
C THR A 218 22.58 -8.03 -4.37
N GLU A 219 23.14 -7.17 -3.52
CA GLU A 219 23.48 -7.51 -2.14
C GLU A 219 22.24 -7.87 -1.31
N PHE A 220 21.13 -7.13 -1.48
CA PHE A 220 19.88 -7.43 -0.78
C PHE A 220 19.37 -8.85 -1.03
N VAL A 221 19.41 -9.29 -2.29
CA VAL A 221 18.89 -10.60 -2.69
C VAL A 221 19.82 -11.74 -2.27
N GLU A 222 21.09 -11.47 -1.99
CA GLU A 222 22.02 -12.45 -1.40
C GLU A 222 21.66 -12.77 0.06
N HIS A 223 21.21 -11.77 0.82
CA HIS A 223 20.86 -11.93 2.23
C HIS A 223 19.39 -12.31 2.46
N ILE A 224 18.49 -11.85 1.59
CA ILE A 224 17.03 -12.01 1.72
C ILE A 224 16.47 -12.84 0.56
N ASP A 225 15.86 -13.98 0.88
CA ASP A 225 15.20 -14.84 -0.10
C ASP A 225 13.86 -14.23 -0.56
N ILE A 226 13.91 -13.54 -1.70
CA ILE A 226 12.76 -12.92 -2.36
C ILE A 226 11.70 -13.91 -2.87
N ARG A 227 11.95 -15.22 -2.82
CA ARG A 227 11.02 -16.28 -3.24
C ARG A 227 10.33 -16.92 -2.04
N ALA A 228 11.07 -17.21 -0.97
CA ALA A 228 10.53 -17.79 0.26
C ALA A 228 9.79 -16.76 1.12
N LEU A 229 10.29 -15.52 1.21
CA LEU A 229 9.69 -14.42 1.98
C LEU A 229 9.50 -14.71 3.48
N ASP A 230 10.19 -15.70 4.04
CA ASP A 230 10.10 -16.04 5.46
C ASP A 230 10.88 -15.06 6.36
N GLN A 231 11.85 -14.33 5.78
CA GLN A 231 12.63 -13.27 6.41
C GLN A 231 11.97 -11.89 6.36
N VAL A 232 10.76 -11.76 5.83
CA VAL A 232 10.03 -10.48 5.75
C VAL A 232 8.67 -10.56 6.44
N ASN A 233 8.16 -9.42 6.88
CA ASN A 233 6.85 -9.37 7.51
C ASN A 233 5.76 -9.88 6.55
N LYS A 234 4.81 -10.66 7.08
CA LYS A 234 3.75 -11.32 6.31
C LYS A 234 2.87 -10.35 5.51
N ARG A 235 2.81 -9.06 5.86
CA ARG A 235 2.17 -8.04 5.02
C ARG A 235 2.77 -8.03 3.61
N PHE A 236 4.10 -8.06 3.50
CA PHE A 236 4.81 -8.04 2.23
C PHE A 236 4.80 -9.38 1.51
N HIS A 237 3.99 -10.35 1.93
CA HIS A 237 3.67 -11.52 1.10
C HIS A 237 2.70 -11.18 -0.02
N PHE A 238 2.03 -10.03 0.11
CA PHE A 238 1.09 -9.43 -0.82
C PHE A 238 1.66 -8.08 -1.28
N GLY A 239 1.56 -7.81 -2.58
CA GLY A 239 1.92 -6.52 -3.16
C GLY A 239 0.89 -5.45 -2.83
N ASP A 240 0.17 -4.98 -3.85
CA ASP A 240 -0.84 -3.95 -3.65
C ASP A 240 -2.15 -4.48 -3.04
N LEU A 241 -2.58 -3.86 -1.94
CA LEU A 241 -3.82 -4.21 -1.25
C LEU A 241 -4.94 -3.21 -1.54
N ARG A 242 -6.18 -3.72 -1.68
CA ARG A 242 -7.36 -2.87 -1.89
C ARG A 242 -7.91 -2.33 -0.58
N LEU A 243 -7.85 -1.01 -0.38
CA LEU A 243 -8.37 -0.34 0.82
C LEU A 243 -9.84 -0.65 1.08
N GLY A 244 -10.66 -0.66 0.04
CA GLY A 244 -12.10 -0.95 0.18
C GLY A 244 -12.36 -2.30 0.84
N ARG A 245 -11.53 -3.31 0.55
CA ARG A 245 -11.66 -4.65 1.13
C ARG A 245 -11.10 -4.71 2.55
N ILE A 246 -10.01 -3.98 2.82
CA ILE A 246 -9.50 -3.80 4.19
C ILE A 246 -10.56 -3.14 5.08
N ASN A 247 -11.20 -2.08 4.59
CA ASN A 247 -12.28 -1.38 5.28
C ASN A 247 -13.46 -2.31 5.58
N SER A 248 -13.86 -3.17 4.63
CA SER A 248 -14.92 -4.16 4.87
C SER A 248 -14.54 -5.14 5.98
N ILE A 249 -13.32 -5.67 5.99
CA ILE A 249 -12.85 -6.58 7.06
C ILE A 249 -12.91 -5.88 8.42
N TYR A 250 -12.41 -4.65 8.49
CA TYR A 250 -12.42 -3.87 9.73
C TYR A 250 -13.82 -3.56 10.23
N ARG A 251 -14.76 -3.20 9.34
CA ARG A 251 -16.15 -2.93 9.71
C ARG A 251 -16.88 -4.18 10.19
N ILE A 252 -16.58 -5.35 9.62
CA ILE A 252 -17.22 -6.62 10.00
C ILE A 252 -16.61 -7.15 11.31
N ARG A 253 -15.28 -7.21 11.41
CA ARG A 253 -14.59 -7.82 12.56
C ARG A 253 -14.54 -6.91 13.79
N TYR A 254 -14.45 -5.60 13.58
CA TYR A 254 -14.37 -4.60 14.63
C TYR A 254 -15.55 -3.64 14.54
N ALA A 255 -16.75 -4.17 14.34
CA ALA A 255 -17.98 -3.39 14.18
C ALA A 255 -18.20 -2.40 15.33
N THR A 256 -17.88 -2.77 16.57
CA THR A 256 -18.07 -1.89 17.74
C THR A 256 -17.19 -0.63 17.72
N THR A 257 -16.02 -0.67 17.07
CA THR A 257 -15.04 0.44 17.12
C THR A 257 -14.80 1.10 15.75
N HIS A 258 -14.96 0.36 14.64
CA HIS A 258 -14.56 0.79 13.30
C HIS A 258 -15.72 0.79 12.28
N PHE A 259 -16.99 0.67 12.71
CA PHE A 259 -18.14 0.60 11.80
C PHE A 259 -18.24 1.76 10.82
N VAL A 260 -17.99 3.00 11.27
CA VAL A 260 -18.11 4.21 10.43
C VAL A 260 -16.79 4.53 9.73
N ARG A 261 -15.66 4.48 10.45
CA ARG A 261 -14.35 4.90 9.92
C ARG A 261 -13.67 3.83 9.05
N GLY A 262 -13.87 2.55 9.34
CA GLY A 262 -13.09 1.47 8.74
C GLY A 262 -11.60 1.58 9.10
N TYR A 263 -10.73 1.10 8.22
CA TYR A 263 -9.28 1.15 8.39
C TYR A 263 -8.69 2.51 8.02
N LEU A 264 -9.07 3.08 6.88
CA LEU A 264 -8.76 4.47 6.55
C LEU A 264 -10.05 5.14 6.06
N TYR A 265 -10.40 6.25 6.71
CA TYR A 265 -11.63 6.97 6.42
C TYR A 265 -11.40 7.95 5.27
N GLY A 266 -12.09 7.72 4.15
CA GLY A 266 -12.05 8.64 3.02
C GLY A 266 -12.99 9.82 3.28
N TYR A 267 -12.47 10.90 3.87
CA TYR A 267 -13.25 12.06 4.35
C TYR A 267 -14.11 12.80 3.29
N ASN A 268 -13.97 12.53 1.98
CA ASN A 268 -14.64 13.32 0.92
C ASN A 268 -15.52 12.52 -0.05
N ARG A 269 -16.13 11.41 0.39
CA ARG A 269 -16.76 10.46 -0.55
C ARG A 269 -18.28 10.34 -0.54
N TYR A 270 -19.01 11.10 0.27
CA TYR A 270 -20.48 11.09 0.17
C TYR A 270 -20.95 11.54 -1.21
N VAL A 271 -20.39 12.63 -1.75
CA VAL A 271 -20.75 13.16 -3.08
C VAL A 271 -20.48 12.12 -4.18
N VAL A 272 -19.29 11.52 -4.22
CA VAL A 272 -18.92 10.51 -5.24
C VAL A 272 -19.71 9.21 -5.08
N PHE A 273 -20.02 8.82 -3.83
CA PHE A 273 -20.88 7.67 -3.53
C PHE A 273 -22.30 7.90 -4.05
N PHE A 274 -22.89 9.05 -3.74
CA PHE A 274 -24.22 9.42 -4.22
C PHE A 274 -24.24 9.57 -5.74
N GLN A 275 -23.30 10.28 -6.37
CA GLN A 275 -23.26 10.42 -7.84
C GLN A 275 -23.26 9.07 -8.57
N ARG A 276 -22.48 8.09 -8.09
CA ARG A 276 -22.39 6.78 -8.77
C ARG A 276 -23.58 5.86 -8.50
N LYS A 277 -24.28 6.05 -7.38
CA LYS A 277 -25.42 5.22 -6.97
C LYS A 277 -26.77 5.84 -7.31
N PHE A 278 -26.83 7.16 -7.46
CA PHE A 278 -28.03 7.91 -7.81
C PHE A 278 -28.57 7.47 -9.17
N SER A 279 -27.73 7.18 -10.17
CA SER A 279 -28.18 6.67 -11.46
C SER A 279 -28.98 5.36 -11.34
N TRP A 280 -28.54 4.43 -10.48
CA TRP A 280 -29.26 3.17 -10.26
C TRP A 280 -30.58 3.38 -9.50
N ILE A 281 -30.56 4.26 -8.49
CA ILE A 281 -31.77 4.63 -7.74
C ILE A 281 -32.78 5.32 -8.67
N LEU A 282 -32.31 6.21 -9.55
CA LEU A 282 -33.10 6.90 -10.55
C LEU A 282 -33.74 5.91 -11.53
N ILE A 283 -32.98 4.93 -12.03
CA ILE A 283 -33.52 3.89 -12.93
C ILE A 283 -34.66 3.12 -12.24
N VAL A 284 -34.48 2.71 -10.99
CA VAL A 284 -35.51 2.01 -10.21
C VAL A 284 -36.73 2.92 -9.98
N PHE A 285 -36.51 4.20 -9.68
CA PHE A 285 -37.57 5.18 -9.48
C PHE A 285 -38.37 5.44 -10.77
N VAL A 286 -37.69 5.62 -11.90
CA VAL A 286 -38.31 5.81 -13.22
C VAL A 286 -39.11 4.57 -13.61
N PHE A 287 -38.58 3.38 -13.34
CA PHE A 287 -39.29 2.13 -13.57
C PHE A 287 -40.58 2.04 -12.76
N PHE A 288 -40.53 2.27 -11.44
CA PHE A 288 -41.74 2.29 -10.61
C PHE A 288 -42.74 3.36 -11.03
N SER A 289 -42.27 4.55 -11.40
CA SER A 289 -43.13 5.64 -11.89
C SER A 289 -43.83 5.26 -13.19
N LEU A 290 -43.14 4.60 -14.12
CA LEU A 290 -43.72 4.14 -15.38
C LEU A 290 -44.78 3.05 -15.15
N VAL A 291 -44.49 2.09 -14.26
CA VAL A 291 -45.45 1.04 -13.88
C VAL A 291 -46.68 1.66 -13.21
N LEU A 292 -46.49 2.59 -12.26
CA LEU A 292 -47.58 3.29 -11.59
C LEU A 292 -48.41 4.13 -12.57
N ALA A 293 -47.77 4.83 -13.50
CA ALA A 293 -48.48 5.61 -14.53
C ALA A 293 -49.32 4.70 -15.43
N ALA A 294 -48.78 3.55 -15.86
CA ALA A 294 -49.53 2.58 -16.65
C ALA A 294 -50.75 2.01 -15.88
N MET A 295 -50.59 1.73 -14.58
CA MET A 295 -51.71 1.31 -13.71
C MET A 295 -52.78 2.41 -13.57
N GLN A 296 -52.35 3.66 -13.40
CA GLN A 296 -53.26 4.80 -13.25
C GLN A 296 -54.07 5.09 -14.52
N VAL A 297 -53.46 4.97 -15.69
CA VAL A 297 -54.14 5.16 -16.99
C VAL A 297 -55.22 4.10 -17.20
N GLY A 298 -54.94 2.84 -16.89
CA GLY A 298 -55.95 1.77 -16.96
C GLY A 298 -57.15 2.00 -16.03
N ALA A 299 -56.93 2.63 -14.87
CA ALA A 299 -57.97 2.88 -13.88
C ALA A 299 -58.83 4.14 -14.13
N THR A 300 -58.44 5.03 -15.05
CA THR A 300 -59.05 6.37 -15.19
C THR A 300 -59.74 6.65 -16.52
N VAL A 301 -59.59 5.80 -17.54
CA VAL A 301 -60.16 6.05 -18.87
C VAL A 301 -61.52 5.34 -19.01
N ASN A 302 -62.61 6.11 -18.89
CA ASN A 302 -64.01 5.63 -18.89
C ASN A 302 -64.38 4.62 -20.01
N PRO A 303 -63.99 4.78 -21.30
CA PRO A 303 -64.32 3.78 -22.33
C PRO A 303 -63.50 2.47 -22.25
N LEU A 304 -62.45 2.41 -21.42
CA LEU A 304 -61.58 1.23 -21.25
C LEU A 304 -61.68 0.61 -19.84
N GLN A 305 -62.32 1.31 -18.90
CA GLN A 305 -62.57 0.84 -17.54
C GLN A 305 -63.55 -0.34 -17.49
N ASP A 306 -64.47 -0.41 -18.46
CA ASP A 306 -65.49 -1.46 -18.55
C ASP A 306 -65.10 -2.61 -19.51
N ASP A 307 -63.97 -2.50 -20.25
CA ASP A 307 -63.46 -3.57 -21.12
C ASP A 307 -62.52 -4.51 -20.37
N ASN A 308 -63.09 -5.62 -19.90
CA ASN A 308 -62.37 -6.67 -19.18
C ASN A 308 -61.22 -7.30 -20.00
N ALA A 309 -61.32 -7.37 -21.33
CA ALA A 309 -60.28 -7.96 -22.17
C ALA A 309 -59.06 -7.04 -22.27
N PHE A 310 -59.29 -5.74 -22.39
CA PHE A 310 -58.23 -4.73 -22.37
C PHE A 310 -57.52 -4.69 -21.01
N LEU A 311 -58.26 -4.62 -19.89
CA LEU A 311 -57.69 -4.61 -18.54
C LEU A 311 -56.88 -5.88 -18.24
N THR A 312 -57.36 -7.05 -18.66
CA THR A 312 -56.62 -8.32 -18.49
C THR A 312 -55.31 -8.33 -19.28
N THR A 313 -55.33 -7.80 -20.51
CA THR A 313 -54.14 -7.72 -21.37
C THR A 313 -53.12 -6.73 -20.81
N CYS A 314 -53.56 -5.55 -20.34
CA CYS A 314 -52.70 -4.57 -19.69
C CYS A 314 -52.09 -5.10 -18.39
N PHE A 315 -52.89 -5.76 -17.55
CA PHE A 315 -52.40 -6.40 -16.33
C PHE A 315 -51.35 -7.47 -16.65
N GLY A 316 -51.61 -8.33 -17.64
CA GLY A 316 -50.66 -9.34 -18.12
C GLY A 316 -49.35 -8.72 -18.59
N PHE A 317 -49.40 -7.62 -19.35
CA PHE A 317 -48.20 -6.91 -19.83
C PHE A 317 -47.40 -6.26 -18.69
N VAL A 318 -48.08 -5.66 -17.70
CA VAL A 318 -47.43 -5.08 -16.52
C VAL A 318 -46.74 -6.15 -15.69
N VAL A 319 -47.44 -7.25 -15.37
CA VAL A 319 -46.87 -8.39 -14.63
C VAL A 319 -45.70 -9.00 -15.40
N PHE A 320 -45.85 -9.23 -16.70
CA PHE A 320 -44.77 -9.73 -17.56
C PHE A 320 -43.53 -8.82 -17.52
N SER A 321 -43.73 -7.50 -17.62
CA SER A 321 -42.64 -6.51 -17.57
C SER A 321 -41.92 -6.53 -16.21
N MET A 322 -42.68 -6.61 -15.11
CA MET A 322 -42.12 -6.70 -13.75
C MET A 322 -41.33 -8.01 -13.55
N VAL A 323 -41.89 -9.14 -13.98
CA VAL A 323 -41.24 -10.45 -13.89
C VAL A 323 -39.98 -10.48 -14.76
N SER A 324 -40.01 -9.91 -15.97
CA SER A 324 -38.85 -9.82 -16.85
C SER A 324 -37.70 -9.03 -16.21
N VAL A 325 -37.97 -7.86 -15.63
CA VAL A 325 -36.94 -7.08 -14.91
C VAL A 325 -36.41 -7.84 -13.70
N ALA A 326 -37.28 -8.46 -12.91
CA ALA A 326 -36.87 -9.29 -11.76
C ALA A 326 -36.01 -10.48 -12.20
N ALA A 327 -36.35 -11.13 -13.32
CA ALA A 327 -35.59 -12.24 -13.89
C ALA A 327 -34.21 -11.78 -14.37
N VAL A 328 -34.11 -10.65 -15.08
CA VAL A 328 -32.82 -10.09 -15.51
C VAL A 328 -31.94 -9.74 -14.31
N LEU A 329 -32.49 -9.07 -13.29
CA LEU A 329 -31.77 -8.77 -12.06
C LEU A 329 -31.34 -10.05 -11.32
N GLY A 330 -32.19 -11.07 -11.29
CA GLY A 330 -31.90 -12.38 -10.71
C GLY A 330 -30.74 -13.09 -11.44
N ILE A 331 -30.76 -13.09 -12.78
CA ILE A 331 -29.68 -13.67 -13.61
C ILE A 331 -28.37 -12.93 -13.38
N VAL A 332 -28.37 -11.58 -13.44
CA VAL A 332 -27.17 -10.77 -13.19
C VAL A 332 -26.65 -11.01 -11.77
N GLY A 333 -27.54 -11.09 -10.78
CA GLY A 333 -27.21 -11.43 -9.40
C GLY A 333 -26.57 -12.81 -9.27
N ALA A 334 -27.14 -13.83 -9.94
CA ALA A 334 -26.61 -15.19 -9.94
C ALA A 334 -25.22 -15.27 -10.60
N ILE A 335 -25.03 -14.61 -11.76
CA ILE A 335 -23.72 -14.51 -12.42
C ILE A 335 -22.71 -13.84 -11.50
N PHE A 336 -23.10 -12.74 -10.85
CA PHE A 336 -22.24 -12.03 -9.91
C PHE A 336 -21.84 -12.92 -8.72
N LEU A 337 -22.79 -13.63 -8.11
CA LEU A 337 -22.53 -14.55 -7.01
C LEU A 337 -21.59 -15.68 -7.45
N PHE A 338 -21.83 -16.29 -8.60
CA PHE A 338 -20.97 -17.33 -9.16
C PHE A 338 -19.53 -16.83 -9.34
N ILE A 339 -19.35 -15.68 -10.01
CA ILE A 339 -18.03 -15.06 -10.21
C ILE A 339 -17.38 -14.73 -8.86
N PHE A 340 -18.16 -14.24 -7.89
CA PHE A 340 -17.66 -13.91 -6.56
C PHE A 340 -17.13 -15.15 -5.83
N PHE A 341 -17.93 -16.22 -5.73
CA PHE A 341 -17.54 -17.45 -5.06
C PHE A 341 -16.37 -18.15 -5.77
N PHE A 342 -16.38 -18.18 -7.11
CA PHE A 342 -15.27 -18.73 -7.89
C PHE A 342 -13.95 -17.99 -7.59
N ASN A 343 -13.96 -16.65 -7.66
CA ASN A 343 -12.78 -15.84 -7.34
C ASN A 343 -12.36 -15.97 -5.86
N MET A 344 -13.31 -16.19 -4.96
CA MET A 344 -13.04 -16.39 -3.54
C MET A 344 -12.28 -17.71 -3.32
N VAL A 345 -12.77 -18.80 -3.91
CA VAL A 345 -12.12 -20.11 -3.83
C VAL A 345 -10.73 -20.03 -4.46
N ASP A 346 -10.59 -19.47 -5.67
CA ASP A 346 -9.30 -19.25 -6.34
C ASP A 346 -8.30 -18.46 -5.49
N ALA A 347 -8.75 -17.41 -4.81
CA ALA A 347 -7.89 -16.60 -3.95
C ALA A 347 -7.42 -17.37 -2.71
N ILE A 348 -8.31 -18.12 -2.04
CA ILE A 348 -7.98 -18.91 -0.85
C ILE A 348 -7.03 -20.06 -1.22
N THR A 349 -7.33 -20.81 -2.28
CA THR A 349 -6.49 -21.93 -2.74
C THR A 349 -5.12 -21.42 -3.18
N SER A 350 -5.06 -20.30 -3.89
CA SER A 350 -3.81 -19.64 -4.26
C SER A 350 -2.96 -19.30 -3.02
N VAL A 351 -3.54 -18.67 -2.01
CA VAL A 351 -2.80 -18.32 -0.78
C VAL A 351 -2.27 -19.59 -0.09
N LYS A 352 -3.11 -20.61 0.11
CA LYS A 352 -2.67 -21.87 0.72
C LYS A 352 -1.52 -22.52 -0.06
N HIS A 353 -1.63 -22.57 -1.38
CA HIS A 353 -0.62 -23.15 -2.25
C HIS A 353 0.72 -22.38 -2.18
N TRP A 354 0.67 -21.04 -2.22
CA TRP A 354 1.87 -20.21 -2.13
C TRP A 354 2.52 -20.26 -0.74
N THR A 355 1.73 -20.27 0.34
CA THR A 355 2.24 -20.43 1.70
C THR A 355 3.01 -21.74 1.84
N ARG A 356 2.43 -22.86 1.38
CA ARG A 356 3.11 -24.17 1.42
C ARG A 356 4.40 -24.17 0.59
N ARG A 357 4.37 -23.63 -0.62
CA ARG A 357 5.58 -23.53 -1.47
C ARG A 357 6.69 -22.68 -0.85
N ARG A 358 6.33 -21.62 -0.13
CA ARG A 358 7.28 -20.73 0.56
C ARG A 358 7.88 -21.43 1.78
N GLN A 359 7.07 -22.14 2.55
CA GLN A 359 7.54 -22.95 3.69
C GLN A 359 8.54 -24.02 3.23
N ASN A 360 8.20 -24.79 2.19
CA ASN A 360 9.11 -25.80 1.66
C ASN A 360 10.46 -25.20 1.21
N ARG A 361 10.46 -24.02 0.56
CA ARG A 361 11.71 -23.34 0.18
C ARG A 361 12.52 -22.87 1.37
N ALA A 362 11.85 -22.33 2.40
CA ALA A 362 12.52 -21.90 3.62
C ALA A 362 13.15 -23.10 4.35
N GLU A 363 12.46 -24.25 4.38
CA GLU A 363 12.99 -25.52 4.91
C GLU A 363 14.18 -26.04 4.09
N GLU A 364 14.07 -26.07 2.76
CA GLU A 364 15.17 -26.45 1.86
C GLU A 364 16.40 -25.57 2.07
N ARG A 365 16.22 -24.25 2.30
CA ARG A 365 17.31 -23.33 2.59
C ARG A 365 17.95 -23.62 3.95
N LYS A 366 17.14 -23.82 4.99
CA LYS A 366 17.62 -24.16 6.34
C LYS A 366 18.38 -25.49 6.37
N ASN A 367 18.03 -26.43 5.49
CA ASN A 367 18.72 -27.72 5.39
C ASN A 367 20.04 -27.63 4.59
N ARG A 368 20.29 -26.53 3.87
CA ARG A 368 21.52 -26.30 3.08
C ARG A 368 22.55 -25.42 3.79
N ALA A 369 22.08 -24.59 4.73
CA ALA A 369 22.91 -23.80 5.63
C ALA A 369 23.35 -24.68 6.81
#